data_AF-A0A7W9YX42-F1
#
_entry.id   AF-A0A7W9YX42-F1
#
_cell.length_a   1.000
_cell.length_b   1.000
_cell.length_c   1.000
_cell.angle_alpha   90.00
_cell.angle_beta   90.00
_cell.angle_gamma   90.00
#
_symmetry.space_group_name_H-M   'P 1'
#
loop_
_entity.id
_entity.type
_entity.pdbx_description
1 polymer ?
#
loop_
_entity_poly.entity_id
_entity_poly.type
_entity_poly.pdbx_seq_one_letter_code
_entity_poly.pdbx_strand_id
1 'polypeptide(L)'
;MATELRLLDAGDLISLIRLESYGNLADLVSSAAELYFHPGTINFGAGGEYSLEWSGPPQVVLDLEIKPKGVSVYARLTLADTQAGIEIDHIAFQTPLENPEANTEFLERSLQEARFVKTTPPMALAS
;
A
#
# COMPACT_ATOMS: atom_id res chain seq x y z
N MET A 1 3.37 -0.77 6.45
CA MET A 1 2.34 0.15 5.93
C MET A 1 1.02 0.03 6.70
N ALA A 2 0.25 -1.07 6.64
CA ALA A 2 -1.05 -1.15 7.32
C ALA A 2 -1.00 -0.98 8.85
N THR A 3 0.09 -1.39 9.49
CA THR A 3 0.33 -1.12 10.91
C THR A 3 0.59 0.36 11.18
N GLU A 4 1.33 1.03 10.31
CA GLU A 4 1.65 2.47 10.42
C GLU A 4 0.39 3.32 10.26
N LEU A 5 -0.45 3.01 9.26
CA LEU A 5 -1.72 3.73 9.06
C LEU A 5 -2.71 3.51 10.21
N ARG A 6 -2.65 2.35 10.89
CA ARG A 6 -3.46 2.06 12.09
C ARG A 6 -2.93 2.71 13.37
N LEU A 7 -1.84 3.48 13.31
CA LEU A 7 -1.45 4.36 14.40
C LEU A 7 -2.36 5.61 14.47
N LEU A 8 -3.07 5.94 13.38
CA LEU A 8 -4.09 6.98 13.37
C LEU A 8 -5.41 6.43 13.93
N ASP A 9 -6.21 7.32 14.50
CA ASP A 9 -7.60 6.98 14.85
C ASP A 9 -8.42 6.73 13.56
N ALA A 10 -9.31 5.74 13.61
CA ALA A 10 -10.16 5.41 12.46
C ALA A 10 -11.07 6.58 12.08
N GLY A 11 -11.55 7.37 13.05
CA GLY A 11 -12.34 8.57 12.83
C GLY A 11 -11.59 9.66 12.07
N ASP A 12 -10.28 9.79 12.28
CA ASP A 12 -9.44 10.73 11.54
C ASP A 12 -9.28 10.29 10.08
N LEU A 13 -8.99 9.01 9.83
CA LEU A 13 -8.94 8.46 8.47
C LEU A 13 -10.28 8.61 7.75
N ILE A 14 -11.39 8.32 8.43
CA ILE A 14 -12.75 8.51 7.91
C ILE A 14 -12.98 9.99 7.58
N SER A 15 -12.54 10.91 8.45
CA SER A 15 -12.70 12.35 8.21
C SER A 15 -11.93 12.81 6.98
N LEU A 16 -10.72 12.30 6.75
CA LEU A 16 -9.94 12.61 5.55
C LEU A 16 -10.65 12.13 4.28
N ILE A 17 -11.30 10.96 4.30
CA ILE A 17 -12.10 10.45 3.18
C ILE A 17 -13.34 11.32 2.98
N ARG A 18 -14.12 11.59 4.04
CA ARG A 18 -15.37 12.35 3.98
C ARG A 18 -15.20 13.79 3.54
N LEU A 19 -14.06 14.40 3.86
CA LEU A 19 -13.70 15.77 3.50
C LEU A 19 -12.85 15.82 2.22
N GLU A 20 -12.72 14.71 1.49
CA GLU A 20 -11.98 14.60 0.22
C GLU A 20 -10.55 15.15 0.32
N SER A 21 -9.92 14.97 1.48
CA SER A 21 -8.56 15.43 1.78
C SER A 21 -7.52 14.49 1.17
N TYR A 22 -7.61 14.23 -0.13
CA TYR A 22 -6.83 13.21 -0.84
C TYR A 22 -5.33 13.51 -0.86
N GLY A 23 -4.93 14.79 -0.84
CA GLY A 23 -3.52 15.17 -0.69
C GLY A 23 -2.93 14.64 0.62
N ASN A 24 -3.65 14.81 1.74
CA ASN A 24 -3.22 14.31 3.04
C ASN A 24 -3.19 12.77 3.07
N LEU A 25 -4.17 12.10 2.46
CA LEU A 25 -4.16 10.64 2.34
C LEU A 25 -2.99 10.14 1.49
N ALA A 26 -2.67 10.83 0.40
CA ALA A 26 -1.51 10.51 -0.43
C ALA A 26 -0.20 10.65 0.36
N ASP A 27 -0.04 11.72 1.12
CA ASP A 27 1.15 11.94 1.96
C ASP A 27 1.29 10.89 3.06
N LEU A 28 0.17 10.51 3.71
CA LEU A 28 0.15 9.44 4.72
C LEU A 28 0.52 8.07 4.13
N VAL A 29 -0.06 7.72 2.97
CA VAL A 29 0.24 6.46 2.28
C VAL A 29 1.70 6.42 1.84
N SER A 30 2.21 7.48 1.21
CA SER A 30 3.62 7.59 0.79
C SER A 30 4.55 7.45 2.00
N SER A 31 4.31 8.20 3.08
CA SER A 31 5.13 8.14 4.30
C SER A 31 5.16 6.74 4.91
N ALA A 32 4.01 6.07 4.99
CA ALA A 32 3.89 4.72 5.54
C ALA A 32 4.49 3.63 4.62
N ALA A 33 4.49 3.86 3.30
CA ALA A 33 5.06 2.95 2.32
C ALA A 33 6.59 3.06 2.24
N GLU A 34 7.12 4.27 2.30
CA GLU A 34 8.56 4.55 2.16
C GLU A 34 9.44 3.94 3.25
N LEU A 35 8.86 3.52 4.37
CA LEU A 35 9.55 2.72 5.39
C LEU A 35 9.97 1.32 4.88
N TYR A 36 9.33 0.83 3.82
CA TYR A 36 9.46 -0.54 3.34
C TYR A 36 9.68 -0.67 1.82
N PHE A 37 9.43 0.37 1.04
CA PHE A 37 9.50 0.38 -0.42
C PHE A 37 10.23 1.62 -0.92
N HIS A 38 10.76 1.57 -2.13
CA HIS A 38 11.31 2.77 -2.77
C HIS A 38 10.23 3.86 -2.95
N PRO A 39 10.58 5.15 -2.84
CA PRO A 39 9.63 6.25 -3.03
C PRO A 39 8.83 6.13 -4.32
N GLY A 40 7.53 6.40 -4.25
CA GLY A 40 6.60 6.29 -5.38
C GLY A 40 6.23 4.86 -5.79
N THR A 41 6.73 3.82 -5.11
CA THR A 41 6.34 2.43 -5.38
C THR A 41 4.89 2.16 -4.98
N ILE A 42 4.42 2.69 -3.84
CA ILE A 42 3.02 2.57 -3.43
C ILE A 42 2.49 3.98 -3.26
N ASN A 43 1.38 4.26 -3.93
CA ASN A 43 0.72 5.56 -3.91
C ASN A 43 -0.75 5.38 -3.54
N PHE A 44 -1.34 6.43 -2.97
CA PHE A 44 -2.79 6.52 -2.86
C PHE A 44 -3.42 6.59 -4.26
N GLY A 45 -4.50 5.83 -4.44
CA GLY A 45 -5.21 5.66 -5.70
C GLY A 45 -6.35 6.66 -5.90
N ALA A 46 -7.47 6.16 -6.42
CA ALA A 46 -8.61 6.99 -6.83
C ALA A 46 -9.42 7.55 -5.66
N GLY A 47 -9.40 6.90 -4.50
CA GLY A 47 -10.18 7.32 -3.35
C GLY A 47 -10.10 6.34 -2.19
N GLY A 48 -11.14 6.37 -1.36
CA GLY A 48 -11.31 5.45 -0.26
C GLY A 48 -12.77 5.38 0.15
N GLU A 49 -13.11 4.29 0.84
CA GLU A 49 -14.43 4.00 1.36
C GLU A 49 -14.35 3.77 2.86
N TYR A 50 -15.47 3.86 3.55
CA TYR A 50 -15.55 3.50 4.96
C TYR A 50 -16.89 2.89 5.30
N SER A 51 -16.86 2.01 6.31
CA SER A 51 -18.05 1.57 7.03
C SER A 51 -17.99 2.10 8.46
N LEU A 52 -19.06 2.77 8.90
CA LEU A 52 -19.20 3.31 10.24
C LEU A 52 -20.63 3.10 10.73
N GLU A 53 -20.80 2.17 11.65
CA GLU A 53 -22.08 1.84 12.28
C GLU A 53 -22.10 2.29 13.73
N TRP A 54 -23.29 2.56 14.28
CA TRP A 54 -23.45 2.98 15.69
C TRP A 54 -22.94 1.94 16.70
N SER A 55 -22.92 0.66 16.33
CA SER A 55 -22.64 -0.47 17.23
C SER A 55 -21.61 -1.46 16.67
N GLY A 56 -20.82 -1.05 15.67
CA GLY A 56 -19.82 -1.90 15.02
C GLY A 56 -18.44 -1.24 14.96
N PRO A 57 -17.37 -2.03 14.79
CA PRO A 57 -16.04 -1.47 14.58
C PRO A 57 -15.99 -0.73 13.23
N PRO A 58 -15.28 0.41 13.15
CA PRO A 58 -15.10 1.10 11.88
C PRO A 58 -14.22 0.29 10.93
N GLN A 59 -14.45 0.45 9.64
CA GLN A 59 -13.61 -0.07 8.57
C GLN A 59 -13.27 1.06 7.62
N VAL A 60 -12.02 1.13 7.19
CA VAL A 60 -11.53 2.06 6.16
C VAL A 60 -10.92 1.25 5.03
N VAL A 61 -11.27 1.60 3.79
CA VAL A 61 -10.68 1.04 2.58
C VAL A 61 -10.01 2.17 1.83
N LEU A 62 -8.75 1.99 1.44
CA LEU A 62 -8.02 2.95 0.62
C LEU A 62 -7.66 2.30 -0.71
N ASP A 63 -7.94 2.99 -1.80
CA ASP A 63 -7.42 2.60 -3.10
C ASP A 63 -5.92 2.88 -3.14
N LEU A 64 -5.18 1.93 -3.71
CA LEU A 64 -3.74 2.01 -3.86
C LEU A 64 -3.35 1.72 -5.30
N GLU A 65 -2.31 2.40 -5.75
CA GLU A 65 -1.60 2.07 -6.96
C GLU A 65 -0.17 1.67 -6.61
N ILE A 66 0.17 0.39 -6.85
CA ILE A 66 1.48 -0.18 -6.62
C ILE A 66 2.22 -0.28 -7.95
N LYS A 67 3.33 0.44 -8.08
CA LYS A 67 4.11 0.63 -9.31
C LYS A 67 5.52 0.08 -9.16
N PRO A 68 5.71 -1.25 -9.07
CA PRO A 68 7.04 -1.80 -9.29
C PRO A 68 7.45 -1.59 -10.75
N LYS A 69 8.72 -1.78 -11.06
CA LYS A 69 9.23 -1.51 -12.41
C LYS A 69 8.51 -2.35 -13.46
N GLY A 70 7.85 -1.70 -14.42
CA GLY A 70 7.22 -2.35 -15.57
C GLY A 70 5.80 -2.88 -15.32
N VAL A 71 5.22 -2.68 -14.12
CA VAL A 71 3.87 -3.14 -13.77
C VAL A 71 3.13 -2.05 -13.00
N SER A 72 1.83 -1.93 -13.25
CA SER A 72 0.90 -1.22 -12.37
C SER A 72 -0.08 -2.23 -11.76
N VAL A 73 -0.19 -2.23 -10.44
CA VAL A 73 -1.15 -3.03 -9.69
C VAL A 73 -2.11 -2.08 -8.98
N TYR A 74 -3.40 -2.22 -9.27
CA TYR A 74 -4.47 -1.51 -8.59
C TYR A 74 -5.03 -2.42 -7.51
N ALA A 75 -5.05 -1.92 -6.29
CA ALA A 75 -5.40 -2.71 -5.12
C ALA A 75 -6.17 -1.88 -4.11
N ARG A 76 -6.95 -2.54 -3.26
CA ARG A 76 -7.63 -1.95 -2.11
C ARG A 76 -6.97 -2.42 -0.83
N LEU A 77 -6.59 -1.49 0.02
CA LEU A 77 -6.15 -1.76 1.39
C LEU A 77 -7.31 -1.57 2.35
N THR A 78 -7.78 -2.68 2.93
CA THR A 78 -8.73 -2.67 4.03
C THR A 78 -7.99 -2.55 5.36
N LEU A 79 -8.41 -1.60 6.19
CA LEU A 79 -8.02 -1.42 7.58
C LEU A 79 -9.26 -1.63 8.46
N ALA A 80 -9.23 -2.66 9.31
CA ALA A 80 -10.26 -2.95 10.29
C ALA A 80 -9.62 -3.22 11.66
N ASP A 81 -10.46 -3.38 12.68
CA ASP A 81 -10.08 -3.60 14.09
C ASP A 81 -8.93 -4.62 14.24
N THR A 82 -9.19 -5.89 13.93
CA THR A 82 -8.20 -6.96 14.14
C THR A 82 -7.41 -7.34 12.90
N GLN A 83 -7.78 -6.82 11.72
CA GLN A 83 -7.24 -7.28 10.44
C GLN A 83 -6.95 -6.12 9.49
N ALA A 84 -5.90 -6.28 8.70
CA ALA A 84 -5.70 -5.52 7.48
C ALA A 84 -5.57 -6.50 6.33
N GLY A 85 -6.19 -6.18 5.20
CA GLY A 85 -6.23 -7.02 4.00
C GLY A 85 -5.88 -6.19 2.78
N ILE A 86 -5.20 -6.80 1.82
CA ILE A 86 -4.98 -6.23 0.50
C ILE A 86 -5.72 -7.08 -0.53
N GLU A 87 -6.49 -6.42 -1.37
CA GLU A 87 -7.21 -7.05 -2.49
C GLU A 87 -6.65 -6.46 -3.79
N ILE A 88 -6.28 -7.32 -4.74
CA ILE A 88 -5.80 -6.87 -6.05
C ILE A 88 -6.99 -6.86 -7.00
N ASP A 89 -7.34 -5.68 -7.50
CA ASP A 89 -8.45 -5.51 -8.43
C ASP A 89 -7.98 -5.71 -9.89
N HIS A 90 -6.79 -5.19 -10.22
CA HIS A 90 -6.25 -5.27 -11.58
C HIS A 90 -4.72 -5.21 -11.62
N ILE A 91 -4.13 -5.90 -12.59
CA ILE A 91 -2.70 -5.90 -12.88
C ILE A 91 -2.50 -5.57 -14.36
N ALA A 92 -1.72 -4.53 -14.62
CA ALA A 92 -1.35 -4.11 -15.97
C ALA A 92 0.17 -4.19 -16.16
N PHE A 93 0.61 -5.01 -17.10
CA PHE A 93 2.00 -5.10 -17.52
C PHE A 93 2.27 -4.12 -18.66
N GLN A 94 3.36 -3.36 -18.59
CA GLN A 94 3.76 -2.45 -19.68
C GLN A 94 4.07 -3.24 -20.96
N THR A 95 4.72 -4.38 -20.81
CA THR A 95 5.01 -5.32 -21.89
C THR A 95 4.55 -6.72 -21.47
N PRO A 96 3.28 -7.08 -21.73
CA PRO A 96 2.77 -8.40 -21.37
C PRO A 96 3.45 -9.48 -22.21
N LEU A 97 3.88 -10.55 -21.56
CA LEU A 97 4.40 -11.74 -22.22
C LEU A 97 3.25 -12.67 -22.64
N GLU A 98 3.49 -13.48 -23.67
CA GLU A 98 2.51 -14.47 -24.15
C GLU A 98 2.21 -15.55 -23.10
N ASN A 99 3.22 -15.93 -22.30
CA ASN A 99 3.04 -16.89 -21.21
C ASN A 99 2.58 -16.17 -19.91
N PRO A 100 1.38 -16.50 -19.37
CA PRO A 100 0.91 -15.97 -18.08
C PRO A 100 1.80 -16.32 -16.88
N GLU A 101 2.43 -17.50 -16.85
CA GLU A 101 3.36 -17.86 -15.77
C GLU A 101 4.58 -16.93 -15.76
N ALA A 102 5.12 -16.61 -16.94
CA ALA A 102 6.23 -15.69 -17.07
C ALA A 102 5.87 -14.26 -16.60
N ASN A 103 4.63 -13.81 -16.82
CA ASN A 103 4.13 -12.55 -16.26
C ASN A 103 4.03 -12.60 -14.73
N THR A 104 3.67 -13.76 -14.16
CA THR A 104 3.56 -13.95 -12.71
C THR A 104 4.94 -13.95 -12.05
N GLU A 105 5.92 -14.64 -12.63
CA GLU A 105 7.33 -14.58 -12.21
C GLU A 105 7.91 -13.16 -12.32
N PHE A 106 7.57 -12.45 -13.40
CA PHE A 106 7.97 -11.05 -13.57
C PHE A 106 7.37 -10.14 -12.49
N LEU A 107 6.07 -10.30 -12.20
CA LEU A 107 5.39 -9.57 -11.14
C LEU A 107 6.08 -9.81 -9.79
N GLU A 108 6.30 -11.07 -9.41
CA GLU A 108 6.97 -11.42 -8.15
C GLU A 108 8.34 -10.75 -8.04
N ARG A 109 9.18 -10.90 -9.07
CA ARG A 109 10.52 -10.28 -9.09
C ARG A 109 10.44 -8.76 -8.98
N SER A 110 9.54 -8.12 -9.74
CA SER A 110 9.39 -6.67 -9.74
C SER A 110 8.95 -6.14 -8.37
N LEU A 111 8.07 -6.86 -7.67
CA LEU A 111 7.64 -6.52 -6.31
C LEU A 111 8.77 -6.71 -5.30
N GLN A 112 9.58 -7.77 -5.44
CA GLN A 112 10.74 -8.00 -4.59
C GLN A 112 11.79 -6.89 -4.74
N GLU A 113 12.08 -6.48 -5.97
CA GLU A 113 13.04 -5.40 -6.28
C GLU A 113 12.55 -4.03 -5.78
N ALA A 114 11.24 -3.81 -5.72
CA ALA A 114 10.67 -2.55 -5.25
C ALA A 114 10.73 -2.37 -3.72
N ARG A 115 11.02 -3.45 -2.98
CA ARG A 115 11.18 -3.41 -1.52
C ARG A 115 12.50 -2.74 -1.14
N PHE A 116 12.42 -1.85 -0.16
CA PHE A 116 13.60 -1.32 0.50
C PHE A 116 14.22 -2.41 1.40
N VAL A 117 15.35 -2.97 1.00
CA VAL A 117 16.14 -3.84 1.88
C VAL A 117 16.88 -2.94 2.87
N LYS A 118 16.48 -2.94 4.15
CA LYS A 118 17.35 -2.41 5.21
C LYS A 118 18.64 -3.22 5.18
N THR A 119 19.68 -2.67 4.57
CA THR A 119 21.04 -3.14 4.79
C THR A 119 21.36 -2.77 6.23
N THR A 120 21.27 -3.72 7.15
CA THR A 120 21.84 -3.55 8.49
C THR A 120 23.31 -3.19 8.27
N PRO A 121 23.79 -2.00 8.66
CA PRO A 121 25.21 -1.70 8.53
C PRO A 121 25.97 -2.77 9.32
N PRO A 122 27.08 -3.32 8.79
CA PRO A 122 27.84 -4.32 9.51
C PRO A 122 28.18 -3.75 10.88
N MET A 123 27.79 -4.47 11.93
CA MET A 123 28.11 -4.15 13.31
C MET A 123 29.61 -3.91 13.37
N ALA A 124 30.03 -2.65 13.58
CA ALA A 124 31.43 -2.32 13.69
C ALA A 124 32.03 -3.23 14.76
N LEU A 125 33.01 -4.05 14.37
CA LEU A 125 33.78 -4.87 15.29
C LEU A 125 34.42 -3.91 16.30
N ALA A 126 33.84 -3.83 17.49
CA ALA A 126 34.43 -3.15 18.62
C ALA A 126 35.77 -3.83 18.92
N SER A 127 36.80 -3.00 18.96
CA SER A 127 38.22 -3.35 19.11
C SER A 127 38.55 -3.90 20.49
#